data_AF-A0A7M4E5W8-F1
#
_entry.id   AF-A0A7M4E5W8-F1
#
_cell.length_a   1.000
_cell.length_b   1.000
_cell.length_c   1.000
_cell.angle_alpha   90.00
_cell.angle_beta   90.00
_cell.angle_gamma   90.00
#
_symmetry.space_group_name_H-M   'P 1'
#
loop_
_entity.id
_entity.type
_entity.pdbx_description
1 polymer ?
#
loop_
_entity_poly.entity_id
_entity_poly.type
_entity_poly.pdbx_seq_one_letter_code
_entity_poly.pdbx_strand_id
1 'polypeptide(L)'
;MSLGSLIFLMSLLRAFGLGDPGPLEDVVIDRYYIPKICLREVQMGDFIRYHYNGTFKDGKKFDSSYDRGATVAGVVGVGRLITGMDRGLQGMCVNEKRRLIVPPHLGYGSLGVAGLIPPDTTLYFDVIMLDIWNKDDKLQIDTLYKPEHCNRTVEDSDFVRYHYNGTLLDGTPFDSSYGKEGTYDTYVGTGWLIKGMDQGLLGMCAGEKRRITIPPFLAYGEKGYGTVIPPQASLVFDVLLVDLHNPKDGITLEHLEVPESCKRKTVTGDFIRYHYNGTLMDGTLFDSSYSRNHTYDTYIGKGYIIPGMDQGLQGVCVGEKRRIIIPPHLAYGENGAGDKIPGSAVLVFDIHVIDFHNPEDPVEIETLFRPEDCNVTSQDRDFIRYHYNCSLMDGTKLFSSHDYDSPQEVTLGANKVIEGLNRGLLNMCVGEKRVIIIPPHLGHGENGARGVPGSAVLRFEVELMSREDGVPEGYLFIWHEDPPENLYEEMDLNKDGEIPPEEFITFIKTQIAEGKGRLMPSSDPEKVITDMFQNQDRNQDGKITAEELKLKTDEDQERVHEEL
;
A
#
# COMPACT_ATOMS: atom_id res chain seq x y z
N MET A 1 -28.96 -53.92 102.26
CA MET A 1 -29.27 -53.90 103.70
C MET A 1 -29.39 -52.45 104.15
N SER A 2 -30.45 -52.14 104.91
CA SER A 2 -30.73 -50.92 105.70
C SER A 2 -30.91 -49.60 104.92
N LEU A 3 -32.13 -49.06 104.81
CA LEU A 3 -32.87 -48.25 105.80
C LEU A 3 -32.13 -47.00 106.31
N GLY A 4 -32.76 -45.83 106.11
CA GLY A 4 -33.10 -44.97 107.25
C GLY A 4 -32.68 -43.49 107.17
N SER A 5 -33.71 -42.64 107.07
CA SER A 5 -33.91 -41.30 107.66
C SER A 5 -32.85 -40.19 107.55
N LEU A 6 -33.12 -39.06 106.89
CA LEU A 6 -34.02 -37.92 107.21
C LEU A 6 -33.49 -36.94 108.27
N ILE A 7 -33.46 -35.66 107.86
CA ILE A 7 -33.47 -34.38 108.62
C ILE A 7 -32.10 -33.85 109.08
N PHE A 8 -31.76 -32.56 109.04
CA PHE A 8 -32.10 -31.35 108.28
C PHE A 8 -31.20 -30.27 108.93
N LEU A 9 -30.45 -29.46 108.19
CA LEU A 9 -30.12 -28.10 108.67
C LEU A 9 -29.81 -27.19 107.46
N MET A 10 -30.65 -26.17 107.30
CA MET A 10 -30.55 -25.11 106.30
C MET A 10 -29.27 -24.29 106.47
N SER A 11 -28.65 -23.89 105.35
CA SER A 11 -28.24 -22.49 105.18
C SER A 11 -27.82 -22.18 103.74
N LEU A 12 -28.60 -21.26 103.14
CA LEU A 12 -28.30 -20.29 102.08
C LEU A 12 -27.66 -20.75 100.75
N LEU A 13 -28.53 -20.77 99.73
CA LEU A 13 -28.18 -20.57 98.32
C LEU A 13 -27.48 -19.19 98.13
N ARG A 14 -26.33 -19.21 97.46
CA ARG A 14 -25.97 -18.20 96.45
C ARG A 14 -25.72 -18.94 95.14
N ALA A 15 -26.69 -18.89 94.24
CA ALA A 15 -26.52 -19.29 92.86
C ALA A 15 -25.63 -18.25 92.17
N PHE A 16 -24.42 -18.66 91.76
CA PHE A 16 -23.70 -17.98 90.70
C PHE A 16 -24.42 -18.31 89.40
N GLY A 17 -25.10 -17.30 88.83
CA GLY A 17 -25.57 -17.37 87.46
C GLY A 17 -24.38 -17.36 86.51
N LEU A 18 -24.11 -18.49 85.87
CA LEU A 18 -23.35 -18.53 84.62
C LEU A 18 -24.24 -17.86 83.58
N GLY A 19 -23.91 -16.61 83.23
CA GLY A 19 -24.50 -15.93 82.10
C GLY A 19 -24.11 -16.65 80.82
N ASP A 20 -25.11 -17.10 80.09
CA ASP A 20 -24.99 -17.61 78.73
C ASP A 20 -24.43 -16.47 77.85
N PRO A 21 -23.23 -16.59 77.25
CA PRO A 21 -22.75 -15.56 76.34
C PRO A 21 -23.62 -15.65 75.08
N GLY A 22 -24.44 -14.62 74.84
CA GLY A 22 -25.19 -14.49 73.59
C GLY A 22 -24.27 -14.62 72.36
N PRO A 23 -24.83 -14.86 71.17
CA PRO A 23 -24.04 -15.12 69.97
C PRO A 23 -23.03 -13.98 69.75
N LEU A 24 -21.75 -14.34 69.60
CA LEU A 24 -20.67 -13.40 69.31
C LEU A 24 -20.99 -12.63 68.03
N GLU A 25 -20.97 -11.31 68.11
CA GLU A 25 -21.28 -10.39 67.00
C GLU A 25 -20.23 -10.52 65.88
N ASP A 26 -20.65 -10.67 64.62
CA ASP A 26 -19.70 -10.71 63.49
C ASP A 26 -19.35 -9.30 62.99
N VAL A 27 -18.40 -9.19 62.05
CA VAL A 27 -18.09 -7.92 61.39
C VAL A 27 -19.32 -7.35 60.67
N VAL A 28 -19.65 -6.08 60.93
CA VAL A 28 -20.70 -5.38 60.18
C VAL A 28 -20.07 -4.74 58.94
N ILE A 29 -20.64 -5.05 57.77
CA ILE A 29 -20.17 -4.57 56.47
C ILE A 29 -21.19 -3.57 55.91
N ASP A 30 -20.80 -2.31 55.81
CA ASP A 30 -21.59 -1.25 55.19
C ASP A 30 -20.98 -0.83 53.85
N ARG A 31 -21.57 -1.31 52.75
CA ARG A 31 -21.12 -1.03 51.38
C ARG A 31 -21.76 0.26 50.88
N TYR A 32 -21.08 1.38 51.06
CA TYR A 32 -21.62 2.69 50.67
C TYR A 32 -21.28 3.11 49.23
N TYR A 33 -20.34 2.42 48.56
CA TYR A 33 -20.07 2.62 47.14
C TYR A 33 -19.68 1.31 46.47
N ILE A 34 -20.49 0.84 45.53
CA ILE A 34 -20.22 -0.35 44.72
C ILE A 34 -20.00 0.10 43.26
N PRO A 35 -18.89 -0.28 42.62
CA PRO A 35 -18.65 0.06 41.23
C PRO A 35 -19.70 -0.60 40.33
N LYS A 36 -20.06 0.07 39.22
CA LYS A 36 -21.04 -0.48 38.25
C LYS A 36 -20.60 -1.80 37.63
N ILE A 37 -19.28 -1.97 37.48
CA ILE A 37 -18.66 -3.16 36.90
C ILE A 37 -17.79 -3.77 37.99
N CYS A 38 -18.08 -5.03 38.33
CA CYS A 38 -17.27 -5.84 39.22
C CYS A 38 -16.82 -7.07 38.45
N LEU A 39 -15.60 -7.02 37.89
CA LEU A 39 -15.05 -8.14 37.12
C LEU A 39 -14.71 -9.34 38.01
N ARG A 40 -14.39 -9.07 39.28
CA ARG A 40 -14.02 -10.06 40.29
C ARG A 40 -14.33 -9.53 41.68
N GLU A 41 -14.85 -10.41 42.51
CA GLU A 41 -14.96 -10.22 43.94
C GLU A 41 -13.83 -10.94 44.67
N VAL A 42 -13.30 -10.34 45.74
CA VAL A 42 -12.29 -10.95 46.61
C VAL A 42 -12.76 -12.30 47.13
N GLN A 43 -11.98 -13.35 46.83
CA GLN A 43 -12.13 -14.69 47.37
C GLN A 43 -11.03 -15.02 48.39
N MET A 44 -11.22 -16.10 49.14
CA MET A 44 -10.18 -16.63 50.02
C MET A 44 -8.95 -17.04 49.20
N GLY A 45 -7.77 -16.63 49.64
CA GLY A 45 -6.50 -16.87 48.96
C GLY A 45 -6.11 -15.81 47.92
N ASP A 46 -6.99 -14.84 47.63
CA ASP A 46 -6.67 -13.73 46.74
C ASP A 46 -5.65 -12.78 47.38
N PHE A 47 -4.73 -12.32 46.55
CA PHE A 47 -3.88 -11.19 46.84
C PHE A 47 -4.66 -9.92 46.55
N ILE A 48 -4.64 -8.99 47.50
CA ILE A 48 -5.34 -7.72 47.41
C ILE A 48 -4.39 -6.56 47.64
N ARG A 49 -4.71 -5.41 47.04
CA ARG A 49 -4.11 -4.12 47.36
C ARG A 49 -5.22 -3.14 47.70
N TYR A 50 -5.11 -2.46 48.83
CA TYR A 50 -6.15 -1.56 49.30
C TYR A 50 -5.60 -0.38 50.11
N HIS A 51 -6.40 0.66 50.21
CA HIS A 51 -6.23 1.71 51.19
C HIS A 51 -7.33 1.61 52.26
N TYR A 52 -6.99 2.01 53.48
CA TYR A 52 -7.95 2.20 54.56
C TYR A 52 -7.62 3.42 55.43
N ASN A 53 -8.66 3.86 56.14
CA ASN A 53 -8.57 4.73 57.30
C ASN A 53 -9.22 4.04 58.51
N GLY A 54 -8.48 3.88 59.60
CA GLY A 54 -8.90 3.22 60.84
C GLY A 54 -9.22 4.23 61.93
N THR A 55 -10.46 4.21 62.42
CA THR A 55 -10.98 5.14 63.43
C THR A 55 -11.69 4.43 64.58
N PHE A 56 -11.83 5.13 65.69
CA PHE A 56 -12.73 4.76 66.78
C PHE A 56 -14.15 5.27 66.53
N LYS A 57 -15.10 4.89 67.40
CA LYS A 57 -16.51 5.31 67.32
C LYS A 57 -16.71 6.83 67.33
N ASP A 58 -15.81 7.57 68.01
CA ASP A 58 -15.81 9.03 68.06
C ASP A 58 -15.19 9.69 66.81
N GLY A 59 -14.74 8.89 65.84
CA GLY A 59 -14.08 9.34 64.61
C GLY A 59 -12.59 9.61 64.76
N LYS A 60 -12.02 9.48 65.97
CA LYS A 60 -10.57 9.66 66.17
C LYS A 60 -9.82 8.56 65.42
N LYS A 61 -8.94 8.99 64.52
CA LYS A 61 -8.07 8.11 63.72
C LYS A 61 -6.96 7.50 64.59
N PHE A 62 -6.79 6.19 64.52
CA PHE A 62 -5.66 5.49 65.14
C PHE A 62 -4.62 5.08 64.10
N ASP A 63 -5.02 4.82 62.86
CA ASP A 63 -4.08 4.44 61.80
C ASP A 63 -4.65 4.69 60.40
N SER A 64 -3.80 4.96 59.42
CA SER A 64 -4.21 5.18 58.03
C SER A 64 -3.09 4.84 57.05
N SER A 65 -3.45 4.08 56.02
CA SER A 65 -2.56 3.80 54.90
C SER A 65 -2.20 5.05 54.09
N TYR A 66 -3.09 6.06 54.05
CA TYR A 66 -2.82 7.33 53.39
C TYR A 66 -1.75 8.13 54.12
N ASP A 67 -1.77 8.13 55.47
CA ASP A 67 -0.78 8.86 56.27
C ASP A 67 0.63 8.28 56.11
N ARG A 68 0.72 6.98 55.81
CA ARG A 68 1.98 6.29 55.50
C ARG A 68 2.43 6.48 54.06
N GLY A 69 1.59 7.05 53.19
CA GLY A 69 1.88 7.20 51.76
C GLY A 69 2.02 5.88 51.00
N ALA A 70 1.51 4.77 51.55
CA ALA A 70 1.68 3.44 50.97
C ALA A 70 0.43 2.58 51.13
N THR A 71 0.07 1.87 50.05
CA THR A 71 -1.02 0.88 50.06
C THR A 71 -0.67 -0.32 50.93
N VAL A 72 -1.68 -1.01 51.44
CA VAL A 72 -1.50 -2.32 52.07
C VAL A 72 -1.73 -3.40 51.02
N ALA A 73 -0.81 -4.36 50.98
CA ALA A 73 -0.94 -5.59 50.19
C ALA A 73 -0.97 -6.79 51.13
N GLY A 74 -1.84 -7.76 50.84
CA GLY A 74 -2.02 -8.93 51.69
C GLY A 74 -2.80 -10.03 50.98
N VAL A 75 -2.90 -11.19 51.65
CA VAL A 75 -3.70 -12.32 51.17
C VAL A 75 -4.90 -12.47 52.10
N VAL A 76 -6.10 -12.54 51.53
CA VAL A 76 -7.34 -12.60 52.30
C VAL A 76 -7.64 -14.03 52.75
N GLY A 77 -8.07 -14.18 54.00
CA GLY A 77 -8.58 -15.45 54.53
C GLY A 77 -7.50 -16.46 54.95
N VAL A 78 -6.25 -16.01 55.10
CA VAL A 78 -5.13 -16.85 55.57
C VAL A 78 -4.65 -16.48 56.98
N GLY A 79 -5.36 -15.59 57.69
CA GLY A 79 -5.07 -15.23 59.09
C GLY A 79 -3.88 -14.29 59.26
N ARG A 80 -3.55 -13.50 58.22
CA ARG A 80 -2.47 -12.50 58.27
C ARG A 80 -2.96 -11.09 58.60
N LEU A 81 -4.26 -10.84 58.47
CA LEU A 81 -4.92 -9.63 58.95
C LEU A 81 -5.67 -9.96 60.25
N ILE A 82 -6.11 -8.93 61.00
CA ILE A 82 -7.08 -9.15 62.07
C ILE A 82 -8.34 -9.82 61.48
N THR A 83 -8.95 -10.74 62.22
CA THR A 83 -10.03 -11.61 61.72
C THR A 83 -11.18 -10.81 61.11
N GLY A 84 -11.51 -9.64 61.67
CA GLY A 84 -12.56 -8.78 61.15
C GLY A 84 -12.24 -8.16 59.79
N MET A 85 -10.97 -7.87 59.50
CA MET A 85 -10.54 -7.42 58.16
C MET A 85 -10.52 -8.59 57.18
N ASP A 86 -10.00 -9.74 57.59
CA ASP A 86 -9.99 -10.96 56.76
C ASP A 86 -11.39 -11.37 56.32
N ARG A 87 -12.40 -11.23 57.19
CA ARG A 87 -13.81 -11.46 56.86
C ARG A 87 -14.43 -10.30 56.08
N GLY A 88 -14.20 -9.07 56.53
CA GLY A 88 -14.85 -7.88 55.98
C GLY A 88 -14.42 -7.50 54.56
N LEU A 89 -13.23 -7.92 54.13
CA LEU A 89 -12.71 -7.68 52.78
C LEU A 89 -13.21 -8.70 51.75
N GLN A 90 -13.76 -9.84 52.17
CA GLN A 90 -14.33 -10.82 51.23
C GLN A 90 -15.52 -10.24 50.47
N GLY A 91 -15.70 -10.64 49.21
CA GLY A 91 -16.77 -10.13 48.37
C GLY A 91 -16.58 -8.68 47.92
N MET A 92 -15.38 -8.12 48.05
CA MET A 92 -15.08 -6.74 47.62
C MET A 92 -14.65 -6.68 46.17
N CYS A 93 -15.14 -5.66 45.45
CA CYS A 93 -14.73 -5.38 44.08
C CYS A 93 -13.63 -4.30 44.06
N VAL A 94 -12.76 -4.31 43.05
CA VAL A 94 -11.86 -3.16 42.78
C VAL A 94 -12.68 -1.88 42.64
N ASN A 95 -12.19 -0.77 43.19
CA ASN A 95 -12.87 0.53 43.33
C ASN A 95 -14.08 0.58 44.27
N GLU A 96 -14.50 -0.55 44.85
CA GLU A 96 -15.51 -0.52 45.90
C GLU A 96 -15.01 0.26 47.12
N LYS A 97 -15.93 0.96 47.80
CA LYS A 97 -15.69 1.51 49.13
C LYS A 97 -16.70 0.96 50.13
N ARG A 98 -16.20 0.51 51.26
CA ARG A 98 -17.02 -0.04 52.34
C ARG A 98 -16.46 0.34 53.70
N ARG A 99 -17.36 0.40 54.68
CA ARG A 99 -17.03 0.53 56.09
C ARG A 99 -17.15 -0.81 56.78
N LEU A 100 -16.12 -1.20 57.52
CA LEU A 100 -16.09 -2.40 58.34
C LEU A 100 -16.14 -1.98 59.81
N ILE A 101 -17.12 -2.49 60.56
CA ILE A 101 -17.22 -2.32 62.01
C ILE A 101 -16.79 -3.64 62.64
N VAL A 102 -15.59 -3.64 63.20
CA VAL A 102 -14.93 -4.84 63.73
C VAL A 102 -15.09 -4.86 65.24
N PRO A 103 -15.87 -5.80 65.81
CA PRO A 103 -16.00 -5.95 67.25
C PRO A 103 -14.66 -6.40 67.87
N PRO A 104 -14.43 -6.14 69.16
CA PRO A 104 -13.11 -6.32 69.76
C PRO A 104 -12.53 -7.72 69.59
N HIS A 105 -13.35 -8.77 69.73
CA HIS A 105 -12.92 -10.17 69.62
C HIS A 105 -12.49 -10.61 68.21
N LEU A 106 -12.82 -9.82 67.17
CA LEU A 106 -12.32 -10.00 65.79
C LEU A 106 -11.19 -9.01 65.44
N GLY A 107 -10.85 -8.11 66.37
CA GLY A 107 -9.76 -7.14 66.28
C GLY A 107 -8.61 -7.47 67.23
N TYR A 108 -8.36 -6.59 68.21
CA TYR A 108 -7.27 -6.74 69.20
C TYR A 108 -7.72 -7.24 70.59
N GLY A 109 -9.01 -7.60 70.72
CA GLY A 109 -9.59 -8.21 71.92
C GLY A 109 -9.42 -7.38 73.20
N SER A 110 -9.40 -8.09 74.34
CA SER A 110 -9.22 -7.52 75.68
C SER A 110 -7.78 -7.08 75.96
N LEU A 111 -6.84 -7.30 75.03
CA LEU A 111 -5.45 -6.86 75.16
C LEU A 111 -5.25 -5.48 74.55
N GLY A 112 -5.92 -5.18 73.43
CA GLY A 112 -5.67 -3.97 72.66
C GLY A 112 -4.25 -3.91 72.09
N VAL A 113 -3.81 -2.70 71.72
CA VAL A 113 -2.44 -2.38 71.33
C VAL A 113 -1.95 -1.25 72.23
N ALA A 114 -0.94 -1.52 73.05
CA ALA A 114 -0.44 -0.57 74.04
C ALA A 114 -0.14 0.80 73.42
N GLY A 115 -0.72 1.86 74.00
CA GLY A 115 -0.53 3.25 73.57
C GLY A 115 -1.26 3.66 72.28
N LEU A 116 -1.93 2.74 71.59
CA LEU A 116 -2.60 3.02 70.32
C LEU A 116 -4.08 2.64 70.32
N ILE A 117 -4.39 1.39 70.68
CA ILE A 117 -5.75 0.83 70.62
C ILE A 117 -6.11 0.32 72.02
N PRO A 118 -7.12 0.90 72.70
CA PRO A 118 -7.52 0.41 74.02
C PRO A 118 -8.09 -1.03 73.97
N PRO A 119 -8.04 -1.77 75.09
CA PRO A 119 -8.76 -3.03 75.26
C PRO A 119 -10.24 -2.92 74.90
N ASP A 120 -10.84 -4.04 74.45
CA ASP A 120 -12.28 -4.19 74.24
C ASP A 120 -12.91 -3.10 73.36
N THR A 121 -12.13 -2.57 72.41
CA THR A 121 -12.51 -1.45 71.55
C THR A 121 -13.00 -1.93 70.17
N THR A 122 -14.18 -1.46 69.77
CA THR A 122 -14.71 -1.64 68.40
C THR A 122 -13.95 -0.72 67.44
N LEU A 123 -13.50 -1.28 66.32
CA LEU A 123 -12.73 -0.57 65.30
C LEU A 123 -13.59 -0.31 64.06
N TYR A 124 -13.38 0.85 63.44
CA TYR A 124 -14.05 1.24 62.22
C TYR A 124 -13.00 1.40 61.12
N PHE A 125 -13.17 0.70 60.00
CA PHE A 125 -12.29 0.80 58.85
C PHE A 125 -13.07 1.26 57.63
N ASP A 126 -12.76 2.44 57.12
CA ASP A 126 -13.20 2.87 55.79
C ASP A 126 -12.17 2.38 54.77
N VAL A 127 -12.55 1.47 53.88
CA VAL A 127 -11.66 0.75 52.95
C VAL A 127 -12.02 1.07 51.51
N ILE A 128 -11.01 1.23 50.66
CA ILE A 128 -11.11 1.17 49.20
C ILE A 128 -10.21 0.07 48.64
N MET A 129 -10.78 -0.81 47.82
CA MET A 129 -10.04 -1.87 47.13
C MET A 129 -9.45 -1.34 45.83
N LEU A 130 -8.18 -1.65 45.57
CA LEU A 130 -7.42 -1.12 44.43
C LEU A 130 -6.96 -2.22 43.47
N ASP A 131 -6.78 -3.45 43.96
CA ASP A 131 -6.31 -4.57 43.15
C ASP A 131 -6.74 -5.91 43.76
N ILE A 132 -6.99 -6.89 42.90
CA ILE A 132 -7.35 -8.27 43.27
C ILE A 132 -6.74 -9.21 42.22
N TRP A 133 -5.89 -10.14 42.65
CA TRP A 133 -5.32 -11.17 41.79
C TRP A 133 -4.98 -12.45 42.57
N ASN A 134 -4.72 -13.56 41.87
CA ASN A 134 -4.19 -14.79 42.46
C ASN A 134 -3.10 -15.41 41.57
N LYS A 135 -2.43 -16.46 42.07
CA LYS A 135 -1.31 -17.11 41.36
C LYS A 135 -1.72 -17.92 40.14
N ASP A 136 -3.00 -18.29 40.03
CA ASP A 136 -3.56 -19.04 38.92
C ASP A 136 -4.08 -18.14 37.80
N ASP A 137 -4.11 -16.81 38.04
CA ASP A 137 -4.51 -15.83 37.04
C ASP A 137 -3.63 -15.94 35.80
N LYS A 138 -4.23 -15.62 34.66
CA LYS A 138 -3.55 -15.58 33.38
C LYS A 138 -3.63 -14.16 32.83
N LEU A 139 -2.78 -13.89 31.84
CA LEU A 139 -2.93 -12.72 31.00
C LEU A 139 -4.34 -12.69 30.41
N GLN A 140 -5.04 -11.56 30.57
CA GLN A 140 -6.35 -11.36 29.94
C GLN A 140 -6.17 -10.42 28.75
N ILE A 141 -6.74 -10.83 27.61
CA ILE A 141 -6.65 -10.08 26.36
C ILE A 141 -8.07 -9.91 25.83
N ASP A 142 -8.53 -8.67 25.79
CA ASP A 142 -9.81 -8.29 25.19
C ASP A 142 -9.54 -7.54 23.89
N THR A 143 -9.90 -8.14 22.75
CA THR A 143 -9.86 -7.45 21.46
C THR A 143 -11.02 -6.47 21.38
N LEU A 144 -10.70 -5.17 21.41
CA LEU A 144 -11.68 -4.08 21.37
C LEU A 144 -12.11 -3.76 19.93
N TYR A 145 -11.19 -3.90 18.98
CA TYR A 145 -11.44 -3.70 17.56
C TYR A 145 -10.41 -4.49 16.76
N LYS A 146 -10.87 -5.17 15.72
CA LYS A 146 -10.03 -5.88 14.76
C LYS A 146 -10.39 -5.46 13.33
N PRO A 147 -9.42 -5.02 12.52
CA PRO A 147 -9.65 -4.73 11.11
C PRO A 147 -10.19 -5.94 10.36
N GLU A 148 -10.99 -5.69 9.30
CA GLU A 148 -11.55 -6.73 8.44
C GLU A 148 -10.45 -7.52 7.72
N HIS A 149 -9.42 -6.82 7.25
CA HIS A 149 -8.24 -7.43 6.65
C HIS A 149 -7.10 -7.52 7.67
N CYS A 150 -6.71 -8.74 8.00
CA CYS A 150 -5.72 -9.05 9.04
C CYS A 150 -4.83 -10.20 8.55
N ASN A 151 -4.19 -9.99 7.40
CA ASN A 151 -3.47 -11.04 6.67
C ASN A 151 -2.17 -11.45 7.36
N ARG A 152 -1.55 -10.51 8.09
CA ARG A 152 -0.32 -10.73 8.87
C ARG A 152 -0.56 -10.27 10.31
N THR A 153 -0.20 -11.13 11.25
CA THR A 153 -0.32 -10.86 12.70
C THR A 153 1.03 -11.01 13.37
N VAL A 154 1.34 -10.20 14.38
CA VAL A 154 2.60 -10.20 15.14
C VAL A 154 3.02 -11.62 15.54
N GLU A 155 4.25 -11.97 15.21
CA GLU A 155 4.96 -13.18 15.56
C GLU A 155 6.19 -12.86 16.43
N ASP A 156 6.82 -13.90 16.95
CA ASP A 156 8.06 -13.76 17.72
C ASP A 156 9.17 -13.15 16.86
N SER A 157 9.97 -12.26 17.45
CA SER A 157 11.03 -11.48 16.80
C SER A 157 10.57 -10.41 15.80
N ASP A 158 9.27 -10.15 15.66
CA ASP A 158 8.80 -9.01 14.87
C ASP A 158 9.13 -7.68 15.55
N PHE A 159 9.46 -6.70 14.73
CA PHE A 159 9.46 -5.30 15.13
C PHE A 159 8.04 -4.75 15.04
N VAL A 160 7.59 -4.08 16.10
CA VAL A 160 6.24 -3.49 16.20
C VAL A 160 6.33 -2.03 16.57
N ARG A 161 5.37 -1.26 16.06
CA ARG A 161 5.08 0.12 16.49
C ARG A 161 3.66 0.18 17.00
N TYR A 162 3.48 0.60 18.23
CA TYR A 162 2.14 0.69 18.81
C TYR A 162 1.99 1.91 19.72
N HIS A 163 0.77 2.38 19.84
CA HIS A 163 0.39 3.31 20.89
C HIS A 163 -0.21 2.55 22.07
N TYR A 164 -0.04 3.09 23.28
CA TYR A 164 -0.66 2.55 24.48
C TYR A 164 -1.05 3.63 25.49
N ASN A 165 -2.06 3.30 26.30
CA ASN A 165 -2.34 3.94 27.57
C ASN A 165 -2.24 2.90 28.69
N GLY A 166 -1.38 3.16 29.69
CA GLY A 166 -1.17 2.28 30.84
C GLY A 166 -1.87 2.81 32.08
N THR A 167 -2.71 1.97 32.68
CA THR A 167 -3.40 2.24 33.96
C THR A 167 -3.22 1.09 34.95
N LEU A 168 -3.35 1.37 36.24
CA LEU A 168 -3.56 0.34 37.26
C LEU A 168 -4.98 -0.23 37.14
N LEU A 169 -5.25 -1.36 37.78
CA LEU A 169 -6.57 -2.00 37.75
C LEU A 169 -7.72 -1.11 38.28
N ASP A 170 -7.40 -0.16 39.17
CA ASP A 170 -8.33 0.86 39.68
C ASP A 170 -8.60 2.00 38.69
N GLY A 171 -7.88 2.06 37.56
CA GLY A 171 -8.00 3.08 36.52
C GLY A 171 -6.99 4.24 36.64
N THR A 172 -6.14 4.24 37.66
CA THR A 172 -5.11 5.28 37.84
C THR A 172 -4.08 5.22 36.69
N PRO A 173 -3.88 6.28 35.88
CA PRO A 173 -2.90 6.27 34.79
C PRO A 173 -1.47 6.35 35.34
N PHE A 174 -0.55 5.61 34.71
CA PHE A 174 0.88 5.65 35.06
C PHE A 174 1.81 6.00 33.88
N ASP A 175 1.42 5.71 32.63
CA ASP A 175 2.21 6.06 31.44
C ASP A 175 1.34 6.04 30.17
N SER A 176 1.78 6.75 29.13
CA SER A 176 1.11 6.80 27.82
C SER A 176 2.10 7.15 26.72
N SER A 177 2.00 6.47 25.58
CA SER A 177 2.77 6.82 24.38
C SER A 177 2.33 8.17 23.79
N TYR A 178 1.04 8.51 23.91
CA TYR A 178 0.48 9.73 23.34
C TYR A 178 1.05 11.00 23.99
N GLY A 179 1.43 10.92 25.27
CA GLY A 179 2.09 12.03 25.97
C GLY A 179 3.50 12.34 25.45
N LYS A 180 4.10 11.44 24.67
CA LYS A 180 5.44 11.57 24.06
C LYS A 180 5.38 11.84 22.56
N GLU A 181 4.18 12.05 22.00
CA GLU A 181 3.94 12.30 20.57
C GLU A 181 4.57 11.25 19.63
N GLY A 182 4.66 10.00 20.09
CA GLY A 182 5.27 8.92 19.32
C GLY A 182 4.72 7.54 19.66
N THR A 183 5.04 6.57 18.81
CA THR A 183 4.80 5.16 19.07
C THR A 183 5.83 4.61 20.05
N TYR A 184 5.52 3.47 20.66
CA TYR A 184 6.53 2.64 21.31
C TYR A 184 7.00 1.60 20.30
N ASP A 185 8.31 1.57 20.09
CA ASP A 185 8.95 0.83 19.01
C ASP A 185 9.88 -0.22 19.60
N THR A 186 9.62 -1.50 19.32
CA THR A 186 10.37 -2.60 19.95
C THR A 186 10.22 -3.91 19.21
N TYR A 187 11.00 -4.91 19.65
CA TYR A 187 10.89 -6.28 19.21
C TYR A 187 10.06 -7.10 20.19
N VAL A 188 9.14 -7.89 19.67
CA VAL A 188 8.28 -8.77 20.47
C VAL A 188 8.98 -10.10 20.73
N GLY A 189 8.93 -10.55 21.98
CA GLY A 189 9.38 -11.89 22.39
C GLY A 189 10.90 -12.04 22.58
N THR A 190 11.66 -10.96 22.39
CA THR A 190 13.10 -10.91 22.70
C THR A 190 13.39 -10.54 24.17
N GLY A 191 12.36 -10.31 24.99
CA GLY A 191 12.49 -10.00 26.42
C GLY A 191 12.79 -8.52 26.74
N TRP A 192 12.61 -7.60 25.79
CA TRP A 192 12.71 -6.16 26.04
C TRP A 192 11.49 -5.61 26.77
N LEU A 193 10.33 -6.27 26.63
CA LEU A 193 9.10 -5.92 27.30
C LEU A 193 8.89 -6.72 28.59
N ILE A 194 7.97 -6.26 29.43
CA ILE A 194 7.43 -7.13 30.49
C ILE A 194 6.73 -8.34 29.85
N LYS A 195 6.82 -9.51 30.49
CA LYS A 195 6.34 -10.78 29.94
C LYS A 195 4.88 -10.73 29.47
N GLY A 196 4.02 -10.01 30.18
CA GLY A 196 2.62 -9.85 29.81
C GLY A 196 2.40 -9.05 28.53
N MET A 197 3.26 -8.07 28.23
CA MET A 197 3.19 -7.31 26.98
C MET A 197 3.74 -8.11 25.80
N ASP A 198 4.86 -8.81 25.98
CA ASP A 198 5.37 -9.76 24.98
C ASP A 198 4.28 -10.75 24.56
N GLN A 199 3.60 -11.35 25.54
CA GLN A 199 2.50 -12.29 25.28
C GLN A 199 1.24 -11.63 24.72
N GLY A 200 0.92 -10.40 25.16
CA GLY A 200 -0.33 -9.72 24.81
C GLY A 200 -0.35 -9.13 23.39
N LEU A 201 0.82 -8.75 22.88
CA LEU A 201 0.99 -8.22 21.52
C LEU A 201 0.97 -9.32 20.44
N LEU A 202 1.35 -10.55 20.79
CA LEU A 202 1.35 -11.68 19.85
C LEU A 202 -0.02 -11.88 19.22
N GLY A 203 -0.04 -12.09 17.91
CA GLY A 203 -1.26 -12.28 17.14
C GLY A 203 -2.08 -11.01 16.89
N MET A 204 -1.61 -9.81 17.25
CA MET A 204 -2.24 -8.54 16.81
C MET A 204 -1.94 -8.28 15.33
N CYS A 205 -2.83 -7.60 14.60
CA CYS A 205 -2.50 -7.02 13.28
C CYS A 205 -2.57 -5.49 13.28
N ALA A 206 -1.93 -4.87 12.29
CA ALA A 206 -1.90 -3.40 12.16
C ALA A 206 -3.33 -2.84 12.14
N GLY A 207 -3.60 -1.81 12.93
CA GLY A 207 -4.92 -1.23 13.16
C GLY A 207 -5.73 -1.88 14.29
N GLU A 208 -5.34 -3.05 14.80
CA GLU A 208 -6.04 -3.75 15.90
C GLU A 208 -5.90 -2.99 17.23
N LYS A 209 -7.00 -2.95 18.00
CA LYS A 209 -7.03 -2.42 19.38
C LYS A 209 -7.28 -3.53 20.38
N ARG A 210 -6.46 -3.60 21.43
CA ARG A 210 -6.59 -4.56 22.53
C ARG A 210 -6.56 -3.87 23.88
N ARG A 211 -7.27 -4.46 24.84
CA ARG A 211 -7.02 -4.25 26.26
C ARG A 211 -6.29 -5.48 26.81
N ILE A 212 -5.14 -5.26 27.42
CA ILE A 212 -4.28 -6.30 27.98
C ILE A 212 -4.21 -6.09 29.49
N THR A 213 -4.78 -6.99 30.28
CA THR A 213 -4.71 -6.96 31.74
C THR A 213 -3.69 -7.98 32.24
N ILE A 214 -2.62 -7.46 32.86
CA ILE A 214 -1.41 -8.17 33.21
C ILE A 214 -1.34 -8.32 34.73
N PRO A 215 -1.39 -9.56 35.27
CA PRO A 215 -1.19 -9.77 36.71
C PRO A 215 0.27 -9.46 37.10
N PRO A 216 0.55 -9.14 38.38
CA PRO A 216 1.83 -8.57 38.77
C PRO A 216 3.05 -9.45 38.42
N PHE A 217 2.92 -10.77 38.50
CA PHE A 217 4.01 -11.71 38.20
C PHE A 217 4.37 -11.81 36.70
N LEU A 218 3.54 -11.26 35.81
CA LEU A 218 3.86 -11.04 34.39
C LEU A 218 4.27 -9.58 34.09
N ALA A 219 4.25 -8.71 35.10
CA ALA A 219 4.66 -7.31 35.05
C ALA A 219 5.88 -7.05 35.95
N TYR A 220 5.76 -6.17 36.95
CA TYR A 220 6.86 -5.75 37.84
C TYR A 220 6.87 -6.45 39.22
N GLY A 221 5.96 -7.40 39.44
CA GLY A 221 5.95 -8.31 40.58
C GLY A 221 5.85 -7.63 41.94
N GLU A 222 6.47 -8.25 42.95
CA GLU A 222 6.43 -7.81 44.35
C GLU A 222 7.15 -6.48 44.59
N LYS A 223 8.03 -6.04 43.69
CA LYS A 223 8.82 -4.82 43.87
C LYS A 223 8.13 -3.58 43.30
N GLY A 224 7.29 -3.75 42.28
CA GLY A 224 6.79 -2.62 41.50
C GLY A 224 7.91 -1.97 40.66
N TYR A 225 7.66 -0.75 40.17
CA TYR A 225 8.62 0.00 39.35
C TYR A 225 8.61 1.49 39.68
N GLY A 226 9.76 1.98 40.15
CA GLY A 226 9.95 3.37 40.54
C GLY A 226 8.92 3.81 41.59
N THR A 227 8.37 5.00 41.40
CA THR A 227 7.29 5.56 42.23
C THR A 227 5.91 5.47 41.55
N VAL A 228 5.88 5.06 40.28
CA VAL A 228 4.68 5.10 39.43
C VAL A 228 3.89 3.80 39.47
N ILE A 229 4.57 2.65 39.62
CA ILE A 229 3.92 1.34 39.69
C ILE A 229 4.17 0.74 41.07
N PRO A 230 3.13 0.62 41.91
CA PRO A 230 3.26 0.03 43.23
C PRO A 230 3.63 -1.46 43.21
N PRO A 231 4.21 -1.98 44.31
CA PRO A 231 4.30 -3.41 44.58
C PRO A 231 2.98 -4.16 44.35
N GLN A 232 3.05 -5.34 43.72
CA GLN A 232 1.92 -6.24 43.49
C GLN A 232 0.75 -5.60 42.73
N ALA A 233 1.03 -4.62 41.87
CA ALA A 233 0.02 -3.98 41.03
C ALA A 233 -0.20 -4.74 39.72
N SER A 234 -1.47 -5.02 39.41
CA SER A 234 -1.93 -5.46 38.10
C SER A 234 -1.97 -4.26 37.16
N LEU A 235 -1.52 -4.45 35.92
CA LEU A 235 -1.47 -3.40 34.91
C LEU A 235 -2.52 -3.63 33.84
N VAL A 236 -3.08 -2.54 33.31
CA VAL A 236 -4.00 -2.56 32.18
C VAL A 236 -3.41 -1.69 31.09
N PHE A 237 -3.24 -2.25 29.90
CA PHE A 237 -2.79 -1.54 28.71
C PHE A 237 -3.88 -1.54 27.65
N ASP A 238 -4.35 -0.36 27.27
CA ASP A 238 -5.15 -0.18 26.05
C ASP A 238 -4.18 0.14 24.90
N VAL A 239 -4.05 -0.78 23.95
CA VAL A 239 -3.05 -0.78 22.87
C VAL A 239 -3.71 -0.60 21.51
N LEU A 240 -3.10 0.19 20.64
CA LEU A 240 -3.35 0.25 19.20
C LEU A 240 -2.07 -0.13 18.46
N LEU A 241 -2.08 -1.26 17.74
CA LEU A 241 -0.95 -1.63 16.90
C LEU A 241 -1.00 -0.77 15.62
N VAL A 242 0.08 -0.04 15.35
CA VAL A 242 0.17 0.85 14.19
C VAL A 242 0.80 0.10 13.01
N ASP A 243 1.88 -0.62 13.27
CA ASP A 243 2.65 -1.28 12.22
C ASP A 243 3.46 -2.46 12.78
N LEU A 244 3.84 -3.38 11.90
CA LEU A 244 4.69 -4.52 12.23
C LEU A 244 5.49 -5.00 11.00
N HIS A 245 6.71 -5.47 11.22
CA HIS A 245 7.49 -6.18 10.20
C HIS A 245 8.55 -7.09 10.82
N ASN A 246 9.01 -8.10 10.08
CA ASN A 246 10.23 -8.80 10.44
C ASN A 246 11.42 -8.21 9.66
N PRO A 247 12.57 -7.93 10.30
CA PRO A 247 13.78 -7.48 9.58
C PRO A 247 14.32 -8.50 8.57
N LYS A 248 13.85 -9.75 8.62
CA LYS A 248 14.22 -10.81 7.67
C LYS A 248 13.24 -10.96 6.52
N ASP A 249 12.09 -10.26 6.55
CA ASP A 249 11.08 -10.36 5.51
C ASP A 249 11.55 -9.71 4.21
N GLY A 250 11.15 -10.30 3.08
CA GLY A 250 11.22 -9.62 1.78
C GLY A 250 10.01 -8.71 1.57
N ILE A 251 9.83 -8.26 0.33
CA ILE A 251 8.56 -7.65 -0.07
C ILE A 251 7.42 -8.67 -0.11
N THR A 252 6.20 -8.24 0.14
CA THR A 252 4.99 -9.03 -0.13
C THR A 252 4.28 -8.47 -1.36
N LEU A 253 3.88 -9.37 -2.26
CA LEU A 253 3.16 -9.03 -3.49
C LEU A 253 1.74 -9.59 -3.44
N GLU A 254 0.76 -8.71 -3.63
CA GLU A 254 -0.63 -9.09 -3.80
C GLU A 254 -1.08 -8.70 -5.22
N HIS A 255 -1.46 -9.67 -6.03
CA HIS A 255 -1.98 -9.43 -7.38
C HIS A 255 -3.46 -9.06 -7.29
N LEU A 256 -3.79 -7.79 -7.58
CA LEU A 256 -5.15 -7.29 -7.49
C LEU A 256 -5.92 -7.55 -8.79
N GLU A 257 -5.29 -7.25 -9.93
CA GLU A 257 -5.85 -7.44 -11.26
C GLU A 257 -4.72 -7.75 -12.25
N VAL A 258 -4.74 -8.94 -12.85
CA VAL A 258 -3.77 -9.34 -13.88
C VAL A 258 -4.52 -9.49 -15.21
N PRO A 259 -4.19 -8.68 -16.23
CA PRO A 259 -4.83 -8.80 -17.54
C PRO A 259 -4.66 -10.18 -18.15
N GLU A 260 -5.71 -10.67 -18.84
CA GLU A 260 -5.71 -12.01 -19.45
C GLU A 260 -4.54 -12.20 -20.45
N SER A 261 -4.18 -11.13 -21.17
CA SER A 261 -3.10 -11.11 -22.16
C SER A 261 -1.80 -10.57 -21.56
N CYS A 262 -1.01 -11.44 -20.93
CA CYS A 262 0.35 -11.12 -20.49
C CYS A 262 1.41 -11.79 -21.40
N LYS A 263 1.58 -11.26 -22.61
CA LYS A 263 2.55 -11.77 -23.60
C LYS A 263 3.99 -11.47 -23.18
N ARG A 264 4.21 -10.28 -22.61
CA ARG A 264 5.51 -9.77 -22.16
C ARG A 264 5.42 -9.41 -20.67
N LYS A 265 6.46 -9.72 -19.91
CA LYS A 265 6.63 -9.31 -18.52
C LYS A 265 7.84 -8.42 -18.38
N THR A 266 7.81 -7.49 -17.42
CA THR A 266 8.97 -6.64 -17.15
C THR A 266 10.18 -7.42 -16.69
N VAL A 267 11.34 -6.98 -17.15
CA VAL A 267 12.65 -7.45 -16.72
C VAL A 267 13.52 -6.27 -16.28
N THR A 268 14.65 -6.57 -15.63
CA THR A 268 15.63 -5.55 -15.25
C THR A 268 16.11 -4.76 -16.47
N GLY A 269 16.06 -3.44 -16.37
CA GLY A 269 16.45 -2.52 -17.45
C GLY A 269 15.29 -2.02 -18.30
N ASP A 270 14.09 -2.58 -18.18
CA ASP A 270 12.91 -1.99 -18.81
C ASP A 270 12.61 -0.61 -18.23
N PHE A 271 12.24 0.33 -19.10
CA PHE A 271 11.63 1.59 -18.72
C PHE A 271 10.14 1.35 -18.49
N ILE A 272 9.59 1.80 -17.37
CA ILE A 272 8.20 1.58 -16.97
C ILE A 272 7.54 2.90 -16.63
N ARG A 273 6.26 3.03 -17.02
CA ARG A 273 5.36 4.09 -16.59
C ARG A 273 4.20 3.47 -15.84
N TYR A 274 3.97 3.95 -14.62
CA TYR A 274 2.91 3.43 -13.77
C TYR A 274 2.31 4.53 -12.91
N HIS A 275 1.06 4.32 -12.51
CA HIS A 275 0.46 5.08 -11.42
C HIS A 275 0.58 4.33 -10.10
N TYR A 276 0.61 5.07 -8.99
CA TYR A 276 0.59 4.51 -7.66
C TYR A 276 -0.17 5.36 -6.65
N ASN A 277 -0.66 4.70 -5.60
CA ASN A 277 -0.98 5.29 -4.31
C ASN A 277 -0.07 4.67 -3.24
N GLY A 278 0.62 5.50 -2.47
CA GLY A 278 1.47 5.08 -1.36
C GLY A 278 0.81 5.37 -0.02
N THR A 279 0.56 4.33 0.76
CA THR A 279 -0.04 4.40 2.09
C THR A 279 0.84 3.73 3.14
N LEU A 280 0.68 4.13 4.40
CA LEU A 280 1.16 3.35 5.55
C LEU A 280 0.26 2.12 5.76
N MET A 281 0.69 1.17 6.60
CA MET A 281 -0.08 -0.04 6.94
C MET A 281 -1.46 0.25 7.57
N ASP A 282 -1.61 1.40 8.21
CA ASP A 282 -2.90 1.86 8.76
C ASP A 282 -3.84 2.51 7.72
N GLY A 283 -3.41 2.59 6.46
CA GLY A 283 -4.15 3.20 5.36
C GLY A 283 -3.91 4.70 5.17
N THR A 284 -3.09 5.34 6.00
CA THR A 284 -2.75 6.76 5.85
C THR A 284 -1.99 7.00 4.54
N LEU A 285 -2.58 7.78 3.63
CA LEU A 285 -1.96 8.16 2.35
C LEU A 285 -0.82 9.16 2.56
N PHE A 286 0.38 8.84 2.08
CA PHE A 286 1.52 9.76 2.11
C PHE A 286 1.83 10.38 0.74
N ASP A 287 1.59 9.66 -0.36
CA ASP A 287 1.87 10.14 -1.71
C ASP A 287 1.01 9.44 -2.79
N SER A 288 0.82 10.10 -3.94
CA SER A 288 0.08 9.56 -5.08
C SER A 288 0.59 10.16 -6.39
N SER A 289 0.70 9.33 -7.44
CA SER A 289 0.93 9.84 -8.81
C SER A 289 -0.32 10.52 -9.36
N TYR A 290 -1.51 10.04 -8.99
CA TYR A 290 -2.79 10.56 -9.49
C TYR A 290 -3.02 12.02 -9.09
N SER A 291 -2.60 12.42 -7.88
CA SER A 291 -2.70 13.82 -7.43
C SER A 291 -1.84 14.78 -8.25
N ARG A 292 -0.85 14.27 -8.99
CA ARG A 292 0.04 15.05 -9.87
C ARG A 292 -0.32 14.94 -11.34
N ASN A 293 -1.33 14.15 -11.69
CA ASN A 293 -1.82 13.95 -13.05
C ASN A 293 -0.73 13.54 -14.07
N HIS A 294 0.27 12.78 -13.62
CA HIS A 294 1.28 12.16 -14.48
C HIS A 294 1.72 10.81 -13.89
N THR A 295 2.24 9.94 -14.73
CA THR A 295 2.82 8.65 -14.32
C THR A 295 4.13 8.86 -13.58
N TYR A 296 4.52 7.87 -12.79
CA TYR A 296 5.89 7.76 -12.33
C TYR A 296 6.67 6.92 -13.32
N ASP A 297 7.81 7.46 -13.76
CA ASP A 297 8.57 6.97 -14.90
C ASP A 297 9.98 6.62 -14.42
N THR A 298 10.40 5.37 -14.61
CA THR A 298 11.71 4.91 -14.11
C THR A 298 12.21 3.67 -14.83
N TYR A 299 13.42 3.22 -14.52
CA TYR A 299 13.98 1.96 -14.99
C TYR A 299 14.01 0.91 -13.88
N ILE A 300 13.52 -0.28 -14.19
CA ILE A 300 13.39 -1.37 -13.21
C ILE A 300 14.76 -1.98 -12.91
N GLY A 301 15.08 -2.12 -11.62
CA GLY A 301 16.27 -2.84 -11.15
C GLY A 301 17.58 -2.08 -11.41
N LYS A 302 17.51 -0.76 -11.61
CA LYS A 302 18.67 0.11 -11.79
C LYS A 302 19.00 0.92 -10.53
N GLY A 303 18.23 0.78 -9.45
CA GLY A 303 18.47 1.50 -8.19
C GLY A 303 18.06 2.97 -8.22
N TYR A 304 17.17 3.37 -9.14
CA TYR A 304 16.63 4.74 -9.19
C TYR A 304 15.50 4.98 -8.19
N ILE A 305 14.89 3.90 -7.69
CA ILE A 305 13.83 3.91 -6.69
C ILE A 305 14.22 3.02 -5.51
N ILE A 306 13.40 3.01 -4.45
CA ILE A 306 13.64 2.17 -3.28
C ILE A 306 13.75 0.68 -3.65
N PRO A 307 14.64 -0.11 -3.00
CA PRO A 307 14.91 -1.50 -3.38
C PRO A 307 13.67 -2.40 -3.45
N GLY A 308 12.72 -2.22 -2.54
CA GLY A 308 11.48 -3.00 -2.53
C GLY A 308 10.59 -2.73 -3.73
N MET A 309 10.61 -1.50 -4.26
CA MET A 309 9.86 -1.15 -5.46
C MET A 309 10.54 -1.72 -6.71
N ASP A 310 11.86 -1.66 -6.78
CA ASP A 310 12.66 -2.29 -7.84
C ASP A 310 12.42 -3.81 -7.91
N GLN A 311 12.26 -4.47 -6.76
CA GLN A 311 11.89 -5.88 -6.70
C GLN A 311 10.41 -6.09 -7.08
N GLY A 312 9.51 -5.24 -6.56
CA GLY A 312 8.08 -5.42 -6.72
C GLY A 312 7.53 -5.08 -8.11
N LEU A 313 8.28 -4.33 -8.93
CA LEU A 313 7.96 -4.05 -10.32
C LEU A 313 8.48 -5.11 -11.31
N GLN A 314 9.21 -6.13 -10.86
CA GLN A 314 9.63 -7.21 -11.74
C GLN A 314 8.47 -8.14 -12.08
N GLY A 315 8.47 -8.66 -13.30
CA GLY A 315 7.49 -9.63 -13.76
C GLY A 315 6.07 -9.06 -13.88
N VAL A 316 5.89 -7.74 -14.05
CA VAL A 316 4.58 -7.10 -14.25
C VAL A 316 4.13 -7.19 -15.70
N CYS A 317 2.82 -7.24 -15.89
CA CYS A 317 2.17 -7.14 -17.18
C CYS A 317 1.67 -5.70 -17.42
N VAL A 318 1.57 -5.29 -18.68
CA VAL A 318 0.90 -4.03 -19.05
C VAL A 318 -0.56 -4.08 -18.59
N GLY A 319 -1.04 -3.02 -17.93
CA GLY A 319 -2.39 -2.95 -17.36
C GLY A 319 -2.56 -3.65 -15.99
N GLU A 320 -1.51 -4.30 -15.47
CA GLU A 320 -1.61 -4.98 -14.17
C GLU A 320 -1.81 -4.00 -13.02
N LYS A 321 -2.71 -4.36 -12.09
CA LYS A 321 -2.79 -3.75 -10.77
C LYS A 321 -2.27 -4.71 -9.71
N ARG A 322 -1.33 -4.24 -8.91
CA ARG A 322 -0.74 -5.02 -7.82
C ARG A 322 -0.49 -4.16 -6.61
N ARG A 323 -0.52 -4.77 -5.43
CA ARG A 323 -0.09 -4.17 -4.18
C ARG A 323 1.28 -4.70 -3.78
N ILE A 324 2.19 -3.79 -3.45
CA ILE A 324 3.55 -4.08 -3.00
C ILE A 324 3.68 -3.59 -1.57
N ILE A 325 3.88 -4.50 -0.63
CA ILE A 325 4.12 -4.19 0.79
C ILE A 325 5.62 -4.32 1.04
N ILE A 326 6.23 -3.21 1.46
CA ILE A 326 7.69 -3.05 1.52
C ILE A 326 8.11 -2.83 2.98
N PRO A 327 8.92 -3.72 3.58
CA PRO A 327 9.46 -3.51 4.91
C PRO A 327 10.48 -2.37 4.91
N PRO A 328 10.76 -1.72 6.05
CA PRO A 328 11.52 -0.49 6.10
C PRO A 328 12.95 -0.62 5.54
N HIS A 329 13.60 -1.76 5.75
CA HIS A 329 14.96 -2.02 5.26
C HIS A 329 15.06 -2.15 3.73
N LEU A 330 13.93 -2.29 3.02
CA LEU A 330 13.82 -2.20 1.57
C LEU A 330 13.17 -0.88 1.09
N ALA A 331 12.90 0.05 2.02
CA ALA A 331 12.32 1.37 1.79
C ALA A 331 13.23 2.48 2.36
N TYR A 332 12.76 3.24 3.37
CA TYR A 332 13.46 4.39 3.95
C TYR A 332 14.12 4.11 5.32
N GLY A 333 14.14 2.85 5.76
CA GLY A 333 14.84 2.40 6.97
C GLY A 333 14.32 3.03 8.27
N GLU A 334 15.18 3.03 9.29
CA GLU A 334 14.87 3.54 10.64
C GLU A 334 14.67 5.06 10.69
N ASN A 335 15.21 5.79 9.71
CA ASN A 335 15.11 7.25 9.68
C ASN A 335 13.82 7.76 9.03
N GLY A 336 13.16 6.94 8.21
CA GLY A 336 11.99 7.38 7.45
C GLY A 336 12.34 8.41 6.38
N ALA A 337 11.35 9.17 5.92
CA ALA A 337 11.53 10.19 4.88
C ALA A 337 10.56 11.37 5.03
N GLY A 338 11.13 12.55 5.27
CA GLY A 338 10.39 13.79 5.48
C GLY A 338 9.42 13.69 6.67
N ASP A 339 8.35 14.48 6.63
CA ASP A 339 7.36 14.51 7.72
C ASP A 339 6.24 13.48 7.56
N LYS A 340 6.17 12.81 6.40
CA LYS A 340 5.05 11.92 6.04
C LYS A 340 5.36 10.44 6.24
N ILE A 341 6.63 10.04 6.20
CA ILE A 341 7.04 8.65 6.34
C ILE A 341 7.86 8.54 7.62
N PRO A 342 7.28 8.03 8.72
CA PRO A 342 8.01 7.84 9.96
C PRO A 342 9.11 6.79 9.83
N GLY A 343 10.06 6.82 10.76
CA GLY A 343 11.08 5.80 10.91
C GLY A 343 10.50 4.39 11.04
N SER A 344 11.17 3.40 10.43
CA SER A 344 10.77 1.99 10.50
C SER A 344 9.35 1.71 9.99
N ALA A 345 8.82 2.55 9.09
CA ALA A 345 7.51 2.36 8.49
C ALA A 345 7.49 1.32 7.36
N VAL A 346 6.53 0.41 7.42
CA VAL A 346 6.14 -0.44 6.29
C VAL A 346 5.32 0.41 5.32
N LEU A 347 5.69 0.33 4.04
CA LEU A 347 4.99 1.05 2.98
C LEU A 347 4.14 0.09 2.17
N VAL A 348 2.94 0.54 1.83
CA VAL A 348 2.01 -0.19 0.96
C VAL A 348 1.83 0.65 -0.30
N PHE A 349 2.16 0.07 -1.45
CA PHE A 349 1.98 0.71 -2.75
C PHE A 349 0.96 -0.05 -3.59
N ASP A 350 -0.16 0.60 -3.92
CA ASP A 350 -1.10 0.12 -4.93
C ASP A 350 -0.69 0.67 -6.28
N ILE A 351 -0.26 -0.21 -7.18
CA ILE A 351 0.32 0.11 -8.49
C ILE A 351 -0.69 -0.19 -9.59
N HIS A 352 -0.70 0.65 -10.62
CA HIS A 352 -1.36 0.41 -11.90
C HIS A 352 -0.36 0.65 -13.04
N VAL A 353 0.05 -0.42 -13.72
CA VAL A 353 1.05 -0.38 -14.79
C VAL A 353 0.41 0.12 -16.08
N ILE A 354 0.95 1.21 -16.65
CA ILE A 354 0.43 1.81 -17.88
C ILE A 354 1.09 1.17 -19.10
N ASP A 355 2.42 1.20 -19.14
CA ASP A 355 3.22 0.45 -20.11
C ASP A 355 4.68 0.34 -19.66
N PHE A 356 5.44 -0.44 -20.41
CA PHE A 356 6.89 -0.52 -20.29
C PHE A 356 7.50 -0.91 -21.62
N HIS A 357 8.77 -0.60 -21.80
CA HIS A 357 9.52 -0.96 -23.00
C HIS A 357 11.02 -1.10 -22.73
N ASN A 358 11.71 -1.71 -23.69
CA ASN A 358 13.15 -1.80 -23.80
C ASN A 358 13.60 -1.28 -25.17
N PRO A 359 14.81 -0.70 -25.30
CA PRO A 359 15.39 -0.39 -26.61
C PRO A 359 15.50 -1.57 -27.58
N GLU A 360 15.48 -2.81 -27.08
CA GLU A 360 15.52 -4.03 -27.90
C GLU A 360 14.13 -4.47 -28.41
N ASP A 361 13.05 -3.76 -28.04
CA ASP A 361 11.69 -4.19 -28.34
C ASP A 361 11.33 -4.03 -29.81
N PRO A 362 10.78 -5.08 -30.46
CA PRO A 362 10.29 -4.97 -31.81
C PRO A 362 8.93 -4.24 -31.85
N VAL A 363 8.50 -3.89 -33.06
CA VAL A 363 7.09 -3.55 -33.30
C VAL A 363 6.27 -4.83 -33.18
N GLU A 364 5.27 -4.86 -32.29
CA GLU A 364 4.35 -5.99 -32.22
C GLU A 364 3.18 -5.75 -33.17
N ILE A 365 2.84 -6.76 -33.98
CA ILE A 365 1.77 -6.68 -34.97
C ILE A 365 0.80 -7.82 -34.71
N GLU A 366 -0.47 -7.48 -34.51
CA GLU A 366 -1.58 -8.42 -34.37
C GLU A 366 -2.61 -8.16 -35.47
N THR A 367 -2.78 -9.11 -36.38
CA THR A 367 -3.81 -9.03 -37.42
C THR A 367 -5.18 -9.36 -36.83
N LEU A 368 -6.09 -8.38 -36.80
CA LEU A 368 -7.46 -8.53 -36.33
C LEU A 368 -8.36 -9.13 -37.41
N PHE A 369 -8.13 -8.76 -38.67
CA PHE A 369 -8.89 -9.22 -39.81
C PHE A 369 -8.01 -9.23 -41.05
N ARG A 370 -8.06 -10.31 -41.82
CA ARG A 370 -7.38 -10.46 -43.11
C ARG A 370 -8.39 -10.92 -44.16
N PRO A 371 -8.58 -10.18 -45.27
CA PRO A 371 -9.43 -10.61 -46.37
C PRO A 371 -8.96 -11.94 -46.98
N GLU A 372 -9.90 -12.72 -47.52
CA GLU A 372 -9.59 -13.99 -48.20
C GLU A 372 -8.74 -13.77 -49.46
N ASP A 373 -9.03 -12.72 -50.24
CA ASP A 373 -8.33 -12.38 -51.49
C ASP A 373 -7.07 -11.53 -51.27
N CYS A 374 -6.22 -11.95 -50.33
CA CYS A 374 -5.00 -11.23 -49.95
C CYS A 374 -3.78 -11.66 -50.78
N ASN A 375 -3.85 -11.47 -52.10
CA ASN A 375 -2.80 -11.90 -53.03
C ASN A 375 -1.65 -10.89 -53.20
N VAL A 376 -1.92 -9.62 -52.93
CA VAL A 376 -0.93 -8.55 -53.12
C VAL A 376 -0.91 -7.67 -51.88
N THR A 377 0.27 -7.51 -51.30
CA THR A 377 0.48 -6.74 -50.06
C THR A 377 1.20 -5.42 -50.35
N SER A 378 1.09 -4.47 -49.43
CA SER A 378 1.92 -3.27 -49.42
C SER A 378 3.41 -3.61 -49.33
N GLN A 379 4.20 -2.88 -50.11
CA GLN A 379 5.65 -2.94 -50.19
C GLN A 379 6.26 -1.56 -49.92
N ASP A 380 7.58 -1.53 -49.78
CA ASP A 380 8.30 -0.26 -49.69
C ASP A 380 8.02 0.62 -50.92
N ARG A 381 7.88 1.93 -50.70
CA ARG A 381 7.53 2.96 -51.69
C ARG A 381 6.12 2.92 -52.26
N ASP A 382 5.29 1.96 -51.88
CA ASP A 382 3.87 2.00 -52.23
C ASP A 382 3.20 3.21 -51.61
N PHE A 383 2.29 3.81 -52.37
CA PHE A 383 1.42 4.86 -51.88
C PHE A 383 0.16 4.22 -51.32
N ILE A 384 -0.11 4.45 -50.04
CA ILE A 384 -1.24 3.84 -49.36
C ILE A 384 -2.16 4.89 -48.76
N ARG A 385 -3.44 4.53 -48.67
CA ARG A 385 -4.42 5.23 -47.85
C ARG A 385 -4.90 4.30 -46.75
N TYR A 386 -4.88 4.75 -45.51
CA TYR A 386 -5.29 3.94 -44.37
C TYR A 386 -6.03 4.76 -43.32
N HIS A 387 -6.96 4.12 -42.62
CA HIS A 387 -7.52 4.66 -41.39
C HIS A 387 -6.72 4.19 -40.19
N TYR A 388 -6.60 5.05 -39.18
CA TYR A 388 -5.98 4.69 -37.92
C TYR A 388 -6.69 5.32 -36.72
N ASN A 389 -6.65 4.61 -35.59
CA ASN A 389 -6.89 5.12 -34.25
C ASN A 389 -5.64 4.88 -33.41
N CYS A 390 -5.05 5.94 -32.88
CA CYS A 390 -3.90 5.89 -32.00
C CYS A 390 -4.32 6.13 -30.55
N SER A 391 -3.88 5.25 -29.66
CA SER A 391 -4.07 5.38 -28.22
C SER A 391 -2.80 5.02 -27.46
N LEU A 392 -2.76 5.39 -26.18
CA LEU A 392 -1.86 4.76 -25.21
C LEU A 392 -2.34 3.34 -24.88
N MET A 393 -1.49 2.58 -24.19
CA MET A 393 -1.78 1.20 -23.78
C MET A 393 -2.91 1.10 -22.75
N ASP A 394 -3.20 2.17 -22.02
CA ASP A 394 -4.35 2.27 -21.10
C ASP A 394 -5.67 2.65 -21.79
N GLY A 395 -5.65 2.83 -23.11
CA GLY A 395 -6.83 3.21 -23.91
C GLY A 395 -7.05 4.72 -24.05
N THR A 396 -6.19 5.57 -23.48
CA THR A 396 -6.25 7.02 -23.68
C THR A 396 -6.10 7.34 -25.16
N LYS A 397 -7.15 7.91 -25.77
CA LYS A 397 -7.15 8.28 -27.19
C LYS A 397 -6.22 9.46 -27.44
N LEU A 398 -5.43 9.36 -28.49
CA LEU A 398 -4.48 10.39 -28.90
C LEU A 398 -4.94 11.06 -30.20
N PHE A 399 -4.93 10.32 -31.30
CA PHE A 399 -5.26 10.83 -32.63
C PHE A 399 -6.04 9.80 -33.43
N SER A 400 -6.95 10.24 -34.27
CA SER A 400 -7.61 9.40 -35.26
C SER A 400 -7.60 10.05 -36.63
N SER A 401 -7.43 9.23 -37.67
CA SER A 401 -7.72 9.67 -39.05
C SER A 401 -9.17 10.13 -39.23
N HIS A 402 -10.10 9.63 -38.41
CA HIS A 402 -11.51 10.03 -38.48
C HIS A 402 -11.76 11.44 -37.96
N ASP A 403 -10.79 12.05 -37.27
CA ASP A 403 -10.88 13.46 -36.85
C ASP A 403 -10.73 14.44 -38.04
N TYR A 404 -10.32 13.94 -39.21
CA TYR A 404 -9.99 14.73 -40.41
C TYR A 404 -10.82 14.37 -41.65
N ASP A 405 -11.93 13.63 -41.48
CA ASP A 405 -12.88 13.21 -42.54
C ASP A 405 -12.27 12.49 -43.77
N SER A 406 -10.99 12.12 -43.71
CA SER A 406 -10.26 11.50 -44.83
C SER A 406 -9.24 10.47 -44.33
N PRO A 407 -8.97 9.41 -45.11
CA PRO A 407 -7.92 8.46 -44.75
C PRO A 407 -6.55 9.14 -44.80
N GLN A 408 -5.63 8.65 -43.97
CA GLN A 408 -4.25 9.12 -44.01
C GLN A 408 -3.56 8.60 -45.25
N GLU A 409 -2.88 9.49 -45.97
CA GLU A 409 -2.10 9.16 -47.16
C GLU A 409 -0.60 9.16 -46.84
N VAL A 410 0.12 8.13 -47.30
CA VAL A 410 1.57 8.05 -47.12
C VAL A 410 2.22 7.19 -48.21
N THR A 411 3.43 7.57 -48.62
CA THR A 411 4.34 6.70 -49.36
C THR A 411 5.21 5.94 -48.35
N LEU A 412 5.12 4.61 -48.32
CA LEU A 412 5.92 3.79 -47.41
C LEU A 412 7.42 3.98 -47.67
N GLY A 413 8.23 4.02 -46.62
CA GLY A 413 9.69 4.24 -46.72
C GLY A 413 10.13 5.70 -46.95
N ALA A 414 9.21 6.62 -47.24
CA ALA A 414 9.54 8.03 -47.49
C ALA A 414 9.81 8.87 -46.21
N ASN A 415 10.00 8.24 -45.04
CA ASN A 415 10.22 8.90 -43.73
C ASN A 415 9.16 9.95 -43.34
N LYS A 416 7.91 9.79 -43.81
CA LYS A 416 6.79 10.70 -43.50
C LYS A 416 5.97 10.29 -42.28
N VAL A 417 6.10 9.04 -41.83
CA VAL A 417 5.45 8.52 -40.62
C VAL A 417 6.51 7.95 -39.67
N ILE A 418 6.16 7.76 -38.41
CA ILE A 418 7.07 7.12 -37.44
C ILE A 418 7.48 5.72 -37.93
N GLU A 419 8.74 5.37 -37.72
CA GLU A 419 9.36 4.16 -38.24
C GLU A 419 8.59 2.88 -37.88
N GLY A 420 8.10 2.79 -36.64
CA GLY A 420 7.33 1.63 -36.19
C GLY A 420 6.00 1.47 -36.91
N LEU A 421 5.36 2.59 -37.28
CA LEU A 421 4.10 2.56 -38.03
C LEU A 421 4.37 2.19 -39.49
N ASN A 422 5.45 2.70 -40.09
CA ASN A 422 5.91 2.29 -41.41
C ASN A 422 6.09 0.76 -41.47
N ARG A 423 6.79 0.18 -40.48
CA ARG A 423 6.98 -1.28 -40.37
C ARG A 423 5.66 -2.05 -40.22
N GLY A 424 4.73 -1.54 -39.41
CA GLY A 424 3.44 -2.18 -39.19
C GLY A 424 2.50 -2.16 -40.41
N LEU A 425 2.65 -1.14 -41.26
CA LEU A 425 1.88 -0.96 -42.50
C LEU A 425 2.43 -1.75 -43.70
N LEU A 426 3.67 -2.25 -43.62
CA LEU A 426 4.23 -3.15 -44.64
C LEU A 426 3.53 -4.52 -44.61
N ASN A 427 3.51 -5.18 -45.78
CA ASN A 427 2.93 -6.50 -45.96
C ASN A 427 1.42 -6.58 -45.59
N MET A 428 0.69 -5.47 -45.64
CA MET A 428 -0.76 -5.40 -45.43
C MET A 428 -1.52 -5.57 -46.74
N CYS A 429 -2.64 -6.28 -46.70
CA CYS A 429 -3.61 -6.30 -47.80
C CYS A 429 -4.66 -5.19 -47.65
N VAL A 430 -5.19 -4.72 -48.77
CA VAL A 430 -6.31 -3.78 -48.78
C VAL A 430 -7.51 -4.43 -48.07
N GLY A 431 -8.09 -3.75 -47.10
CA GLY A 431 -9.13 -4.22 -46.18
C GLY A 431 -8.61 -4.92 -44.92
N GLU A 432 -7.30 -5.18 -44.80
CA GLU A 432 -6.71 -5.80 -43.60
C GLU A 432 -6.74 -4.83 -42.41
N LYS A 433 -7.07 -5.37 -41.22
CA LYS A 433 -7.06 -4.64 -39.95
C LYS A 433 -6.00 -5.18 -39.02
N ARG A 434 -5.21 -4.29 -38.42
CA ARG A 434 -4.13 -4.65 -37.48
C ARG A 434 -4.18 -3.80 -36.22
N VAL A 435 -3.73 -4.38 -35.12
CA VAL A 435 -3.18 -3.63 -33.98
C VAL A 435 -1.66 -3.64 -34.12
N ILE A 436 -1.06 -2.46 -34.04
CA ILE A 436 0.39 -2.26 -34.10
C ILE A 436 0.83 -1.59 -32.79
N ILE A 437 1.68 -2.26 -32.02
CA ILE A 437 2.28 -1.72 -30.79
C ILE A 437 3.68 -1.23 -31.11
N ILE A 438 3.91 0.06 -30.90
CA ILE A 438 5.14 0.74 -31.30
C ILE A 438 5.88 1.22 -30.04
N PRO A 439 7.06 0.67 -29.74
CA PRO A 439 7.90 1.18 -28.66
C PRO A 439 8.44 2.57 -29.02
N PRO A 440 8.73 3.42 -28.03
CA PRO A 440 9.03 4.83 -28.26
C PRO A 440 10.28 5.06 -29.12
N HIS A 441 11.29 4.18 -29.07
CA HIS A 441 12.50 4.32 -29.90
C HIS A 441 12.22 4.13 -31.41
N LEU A 442 11.07 3.56 -31.78
CA LEU A 442 10.54 3.50 -33.16
C LEU A 442 9.35 4.46 -33.38
N GLY A 443 9.03 5.27 -32.37
CA GLY A 443 7.93 6.22 -32.33
C GLY A 443 8.42 7.66 -32.13
N HIS A 444 7.98 8.30 -31.05
CA HIS A 444 8.31 9.69 -30.72
C HIS A 444 9.48 9.85 -29.72
N GLY A 445 10.13 8.75 -29.33
CA GLY A 445 11.29 8.74 -28.43
C GLY A 445 10.98 9.24 -27.03
N GLU A 446 12.05 9.58 -26.30
CA GLU A 446 11.98 10.04 -24.90
C GLU A 446 11.33 11.43 -24.76
N ASN A 447 11.40 12.26 -25.80
CA ASN A 447 10.83 13.61 -25.77
C ASN A 447 9.32 13.63 -26.05
N GLY A 448 8.78 12.54 -26.61
CA GLY A 448 7.39 12.48 -27.02
C GLY A 448 7.07 13.47 -28.15
N ALA A 449 5.79 13.81 -28.26
CA ALA A 449 5.28 14.77 -29.23
C ALA A 449 4.11 15.56 -28.63
N ARG A 450 3.53 16.50 -29.39
CA ARG A 450 2.38 17.28 -28.91
C ARG A 450 1.21 16.34 -28.58
N GLY A 451 0.87 16.18 -27.29
CA GLY A 451 -0.18 15.27 -26.84
C GLY A 451 0.27 13.82 -26.63
N VAL A 452 1.50 13.47 -26.99
CA VAL A 452 2.09 12.16 -26.76
C VAL A 452 3.15 12.28 -25.67
N PRO A 453 2.98 11.62 -24.51
CA PRO A 453 4.01 11.65 -23.48
C PRO A 453 5.35 11.07 -23.96
N GLY A 454 6.44 11.54 -23.36
CA GLY A 454 7.77 10.95 -23.57
C GLY A 454 7.81 9.47 -23.22
N SER A 455 8.59 8.70 -23.97
CA SER A 455 8.77 7.26 -23.77
C SER A 455 7.48 6.43 -23.79
N ALA A 456 6.41 6.95 -24.40
CA ALA A 456 5.14 6.24 -24.49
C ALA A 456 5.18 5.09 -25.50
N VAL A 457 4.62 3.94 -25.12
CA VAL A 457 4.29 2.87 -26.06
C VAL A 457 2.96 3.21 -26.73
N LEU A 458 2.94 3.22 -28.06
CA LEU A 458 1.77 3.61 -28.84
C LEU A 458 1.04 2.38 -29.35
N ARG A 459 -0.29 2.42 -29.30
CA ARG A 459 -1.16 1.40 -29.85
C ARG A 459 -1.93 1.98 -31.04
N PHE A 460 -1.68 1.48 -32.22
CA PHE A 460 -2.39 1.84 -33.44
C PHE A 460 -3.34 0.73 -33.87
N GLU A 461 -4.62 1.03 -33.99
CA GLU A 461 -5.55 0.21 -34.76
C GLU A 461 -5.61 0.78 -36.18
N VAL A 462 -5.23 -0.01 -37.18
CA VAL A 462 -5.16 0.44 -38.58
C VAL A 462 -6.02 -0.41 -39.48
N GLU A 463 -6.57 0.21 -40.53
CA GLU A 463 -7.28 -0.43 -41.64
C GLU A 463 -6.71 0.11 -42.96
N LEU A 464 -6.14 -0.77 -43.78
CA LEU A 464 -5.62 -0.37 -45.09
C LEU A 464 -6.77 -0.21 -46.08
N MET A 465 -6.95 0.97 -46.65
CA MET A 465 -8.10 1.30 -47.52
C MET A 465 -7.77 1.15 -49.00
N SER A 466 -6.59 1.56 -49.42
CA SER A 466 -6.12 1.41 -50.81
C SER A 466 -4.60 1.40 -50.87
N ARG A 467 -4.08 0.83 -51.95
CA ARG A 467 -2.66 0.79 -52.28
C ARG A 467 -2.49 1.05 -53.77
N GLU A 468 -1.57 1.93 -54.09
CA GLU A 468 -1.07 2.18 -55.44
C GLU A 468 0.42 1.83 -55.44
N ASP A 469 0.84 1.06 -56.43
CA ASP A 469 2.21 0.56 -56.48
C ASP A 469 3.20 1.72 -56.55
N GLY A 470 4.29 1.64 -55.78
CA GLY A 470 5.35 2.65 -55.78
C GLY A 470 6.19 2.64 -57.06
N VAL A 471 7.04 3.65 -57.21
CA VAL A 471 8.11 3.66 -58.23
C VAL A 471 9.47 3.35 -57.57
N PRO A 472 10.48 2.88 -58.33
CA PRO A 472 11.82 2.63 -57.80
C PRO A 472 12.48 3.89 -57.22
N GLU A 473 13.52 3.70 -56.40
CA GLU A 473 14.20 4.79 -55.70
C GLU A 473 14.77 5.82 -56.67
N GLY A 474 14.46 7.09 -56.40
CA GLY A 474 14.90 8.22 -57.22
C GLY A 474 14.17 8.37 -58.55
N TYR A 475 13.17 7.54 -58.86
CA TYR A 475 12.29 7.74 -60.01
C TYR A 475 11.03 8.52 -59.57
N LEU A 476 10.53 9.38 -60.45
CA LEU A 476 9.21 10.05 -60.31
C LEU A 476 8.19 9.53 -61.33
N PHE A 477 8.66 8.82 -62.35
CA PHE A 477 7.88 8.20 -63.40
C PHE A 477 8.61 6.95 -63.87
N ILE A 478 7.87 5.90 -64.20
CA ILE A 478 8.42 4.72 -64.88
C ILE A 478 7.61 4.39 -66.13
N TRP A 479 8.33 3.92 -67.14
CA TRP A 479 7.73 3.37 -68.34
C TRP A 479 7.34 1.90 -68.13
N HIS A 480 6.22 1.49 -68.72
CA HIS A 480 5.79 0.10 -68.78
C HIS A 480 6.36 -0.63 -70.00
N GLU A 481 6.67 0.13 -71.05
CA GLU A 481 7.31 -0.31 -72.29
C GLU A 481 8.61 0.48 -72.50
N ASP A 482 9.33 0.22 -73.59
CA ASP A 482 10.50 1.05 -73.93
C ASP A 482 10.06 2.50 -74.19
N PRO A 483 10.82 3.51 -73.70
CA PRO A 483 10.53 4.90 -74.00
C PRO A 483 10.61 5.15 -75.51
N PRO A 484 9.89 6.16 -76.03
CA PRO A 484 9.96 6.51 -77.45
C PRO A 484 11.39 6.71 -77.95
N GLU A 485 11.71 6.18 -79.15
CA GLU A 485 13.06 6.27 -79.74
C GLU A 485 13.56 7.72 -79.83
N ASN A 486 12.67 8.66 -80.14
CA ASN A 486 12.97 10.10 -80.20
C ASN A 486 12.14 10.86 -79.15
N LEU A 487 12.34 10.56 -77.87
CA LEU A 487 11.58 11.13 -76.75
C LEU A 487 11.48 12.67 -76.78
N TYR A 488 12.56 13.37 -77.14
CA TYR A 488 12.55 14.84 -77.25
C TYR A 488 11.59 15.34 -78.35
N GLU A 489 11.67 14.76 -79.55
CA GLU A 489 10.84 15.16 -80.69
C GLU A 489 9.35 14.84 -80.48
N GLU A 490 9.03 13.81 -79.69
CA GLU A 490 7.65 13.49 -79.33
C GLU A 490 7.10 14.38 -78.22
N MET A 491 7.97 14.98 -77.40
CA MET A 491 7.60 15.84 -76.28
C MET A 491 7.49 17.32 -76.68
N ASP A 492 8.26 17.75 -77.71
CA ASP A 492 8.11 19.04 -78.40
C ASP A 492 6.89 18.98 -79.36
N LEU A 493 5.72 19.32 -78.82
CA LEU A 493 4.44 19.14 -79.50
C LEU A 493 4.26 20.11 -80.68
N ASN A 494 4.86 21.30 -80.58
CA ASN A 494 4.71 22.36 -81.56
C ASN A 494 5.88 22.42 -82.58
N LYS A 495 6.97 21.68 -82.32
CA LYS A 495 8.19 21.55 -83.12
C LYS A 495 9.01 22.84 -83.21
N ASP A 496 9.06 23.64 -82.15
CA ASP A 496 9.87 24.86 -82.05
C ASP A 496 11.26 24.64 -81.45
N GLY A 497 11.53 23.42 -80.98
CA GLY A 497 12.81 23.03 -80.39
C GLY A 497 12.93 23.40 -78.92
N GLU A 498 11.86 23.78 -78.23
CA GLU A 498 11.83 24.05 -76.79
C GLU A 498 10.65 23.33 -76.13
N ILE A 499 10.86 22.66 -74.99
CA ILE A 499 9.75 22.01 -74.25
C ILE A 499 9.40 22.87 -73.02
N PRO A 500 8.34 23.70 -73.07
CA PRO A 500 7.85 24.41 -71.89
C PRO A 500 7.07 23.47 -70.94
N PRO A 501 6.76 23.90 -69.70
CA PRO A 501 6.04 23.09 -68.73
C PRO A 501 4.71 22.54 -69.24
N GLU A 502 3.99 23.34 -70.04
CA GLU A 502 2.69 22.97 -70.61
C GLU A 502 2.80 21.74 -71.54
N GLU A 503 3.84 21.69 -72.38
CA GLU A 503 4.09 20.58 -73.30
C GLU A 503 4.56 19.34 -72.55
N PHE A 504 5.49 19.49 -71.61
CA PHE A 504 5.97 18.41 -70.75
C PHE A 504 4.82 17.77 -69.96
N ILE A 505 3.99 18.58 -69.30
CA ILE A 505 2.85 18.10 -68.52
C ILE A 505 1.85 17.38 -69.41
N THR A 506 1.54 17.95 -70.58
CA THR A 506 0.60 17.36 -71.54
C THR A 506 1.12 16.02 -72.05
N PHE A 507 2.41 15.93 -72.39
CA PHE A 507 3.04 14.70 -72.82
C PHE A 507 2.97 13.62 -71.75
N ILE A 508 3.44 13.90 -70.53
CA ILE A 508 3.43 12.93 -69.43
C ILE A 508 2.00 12.46 -69.10
N LYS A 509 1.03 13.37 -69.05
CA LYS A 509 -0.39 13.00 -68.86
C LYS A 509 -0.91 12.08 -69.97
N THR A 510 -0.47 12.31 -71.21
CA THR A 510 -0.83 11.46 -72.36
C THR A 510 -0.24 10.06 -72.22
N GLN A 511 1.04 9.94 -71.86
CA GLN A 511 1.68 8.63 -71.66
C GLN A 511 0.99 7.79 -70.57
N ILE A 512 0.53 8.44 -69.50
CA ILE A 512 -0.22 7.78 -68.43
C ILE A 512 -1.60 7.36 -68.92
N ALA A 513 -2.31 8.24 -69.63
CA ALA A 513 -3.64 7.95 -70.16
C ALA A 513 -3.63 6.79 -71.18
N GLU A 514 -2.54 6.66 -71.93
CA GLU A 514 -2.30 5.56 -72.88
C GLU A 514 -1.80 4.27 -72.20
N GLY A 515 -1.51 4.29 -70.90
CA GLY A 515 -1.01 3.14 -70.14
C GLY A 515 0.45 2.79 -70.42
N LYS A 516 1.23 3.69 -71.05
CA LYS A 516 2.63 3.50 -71.41
C LYS A 516 3.60 3.71 -70.24
N GLY A 517 3.13 4.34 -69.16
CA GLY A 517 3.89 4.50 -67.94
C GLY A 517 3.02 4.96 -66.78
N ARG A 518 3.64 5.07 -65.60
CA ARG A 518 2.97 5.50 -64.37
C ARG A 518 3.84 6.45 -63.57
N LEU A 519 3.19 7.45 -62.97
CA LEU A 519 3.81 8.38 -62.04
C LEU A 519 4.02 7.73 -60.67
N MET A 520 4.97 8.29 -59.91
CA MET A 520 5.02 8.12 -58.46
C MET A 520 3.66 8.53 -57.88
N PRO A 521 2.92 7.60 -57.27
CA PRO A 521 1.61 7.97 -56.74
C PRO A 521 1.78 8.92 -55.55
N SER A 522 0.90 9.92 -55.51
CA SER A 522 0.98 11.06 -54.61
C SER A 522 -0.42 11.67 -54.44
N SER A 523 -0.61 12.41 -53.34
CA SER A 523 -1.81 13.22 -53.11
C SER A 523 -1.98 14.34 -54.15
N ASP A 524 -0.87 14.76 -54.76
CA ASP A 524 -0.83 15.79 -55.80
C ASP A 524 0.03 15.30 -56.98
N PRO A 525 -0.59 14.62 -57.97
CA PRO A 525 0.10 14.14 -59.16
C PRO A 525 0.65 15.28 -60.03
N GLU A 526 0.01 16.46 -60.05
CA GLU A 526 0.49 17.59 -60.87
C GLU A 526 1.79 18.16 -60.33
N LYS A 527 1.92 18.22 -59.00
CA LYS A 527 3.19 18.58 -58.38
C LYS A 527 4.29 17.59 -58.73
N VAL A 528 4.03 16.29 -58.78
CA VAL A 528 5.04 15.29 -59.19
C VAL A 528 5.55 15.56 -60.60
N ILE A 529 4.65 15.87 -61.54
CA ILE A 529 5.03 16.19 -62.92
C ILE A 529 5.80 17.53 -62.97
N THR A 530 5.42 18.50 -62.14
CA THR A 530 6.14 19.78 -62.03
C THR A 530 7.56 19.57 -61.49
N ASP A 531 7.72 18.74 -60.46
CA ASP A 531 9.02 18.37 -59.89
C ASP A 531 9.86 17.59 -60.94
N MET A 532 9.24 16.75 -61.76
CA MET A 532 9.91 16.10 -62.90
C MET A 532 10.43 17.11 -63.92
N PHE A 533 9.62 18.11 -64.29
CA PHE A 533 10.04 19.18 -65.20
C PHE A 533 11.23 19.95 -64.61
N GLN A 534 11.13 20.37 -63.35
CA GLN A 534 12.20 21.12 -62.66
C GLN A 534 13.50 20.33 -62.54
N ASN A 535 13.44 19.01 -62.41
CA ASN A 535 14.64 18.17 -62.41
C ASN A 535 15.33 18.09 -63.78
N GLN A 536 14.57 18.29 -64.87
CA GLN A 536 15.08 18.28 -66.24
C GLN A 536 15.52 19.68 -66.71
N ASP A 537 14.88 20.75 -66.23
CA ASP A 537 15.27 22.17 -66.44
C ASP A 537 16.52 22.51 -65.60
N ARG A 538 17.68 22.03 -66.05
CA ARG A 538 18.94 22.12 -65.32
C ARG A 538 19.48 23.55 -65.23
N ASN A 539 19.19 24.38 -66.23
CA ASN A 539 19.65 25.77 -66.28
C ASN A 539 18.64 26.76 -65.63
N GLN A 540 17.44 26.30 -65.27
CA GLN A 540 16.35 27.04 -64.64
C GLN A 540 15.81 28.20 -65.50
N ASP A 541 15.82 28.04 -66.82
CA ASP A 541 15.30 29.03 -67.77
C ASP A 541 13.81 28.84 -68.09
N GLY A 542 13.19 27.79 -67.52
CA GLY A 542 11.77 27.47 -67.66
C GLY A 542 11.46 26.67 -68.92
N LYS A 543 12.45 26.07 -69.58
CA LYS A 543 12.30 25.23 -70.77
C LYS A 543 13.26 24.04 -70.69
N ILE A 544 12.93 22.95 -71.37
CA ILE A 544 13.83 21.80 -71.52
C ILE A 544 14.32 21.75 -72.97
N THR A 545 15.64 21.75 -73.14
CA THR A 545 16.33 21.56 -74.42
C THR A 545 16.76 20.10 -74.64
N ALA A 546 17.15 19.75 -75.87
CA ALA A 546 17.53 18.39 -76.23
C ALA A 546 18.76 17.90 -75.46
N GLU A 547 19.66 18.82 -75.08
CA GLU A 547 20.84 18.54 -74.29
C GLU A 547 20.54 18.35 -72.79
N GLU A 548 19.41 18.88 -72.32
CA GLU A 548 18.97 18.81 -70.92
C GLU A 548 18.16 17.56 -70.63
N LEU A 549 17.30 17.14 -71.57
CA LEU A 549 16.44 15.97 -71.41
C LEU A 549 17.29 14.70 -71.30
N LYS A 550 17.35 14.12 -70.10
CA LYS A 550 18.02 12.84 -69.84
C LYS A 550 17.12 11.89 -69.07
N LEU A 551 17.03 10.64 -69.56
CA LEU A 551 16.44 9.57 -68.77
C LEU A 551 17.37 9.21 -67.63
N LYS A 552 16.79 8.94 -66.45
CA LYS A 552 17.54 8.57 -65.26
C LYS A 552 18.42 7.32 -65.48
N THR A 553 17.96 6.37 -66.30
CA THR A 553 18.75 5.20 -66.70
C THR A 553 20.06 5.58 -67.40
N ASP A 554 20.02 6.63 -68.21
CA ASP A 554 21.17 7.11 -68.98
C ASP A 554 22.10 7.91 -68.07
N GLU A 555 21.54 8.73 -67.17
CA GLU A 555 22.31 9.42 -66.13
C GLU A 555 23.03 8.44 -65.19
N ASP A 556 22.38 7.34 -64.81
CA ASP A 556 22.97 6.31 -63.96
C ASP A 556 24.09 5.56 -64.68
N GLN A 557 23.95 5.30 -65.98
CA GLN A 557 25.02 4.72 -66.81
C GLN A 557 26.22 5.67 -67.00
N GLU A 558 25.97 6.96 -67.25
CA GLU A 558 27.02 7.99 -67.37
C GLU A 558 27.80 8.14 -66.05
N ARG A 559 27.11 8.18 -64.89
CA ARG A 559 27.77 8.25 -63.57
C ARG A 559 28.69 7.07 -63.30
N VAL A 560 28.25 5.85 -63.64
CA VAL A 560 29.08 4.64 -63.51
C VAL A 560 30.32 4.69 -64.42
N HIS A 561 30.21 5.34 -65.59
CA HIS A 561 31.32 5.53 -66.52
C HIS A 561 32.31 6.61 -66.09
N GLU A 562 31.87 7.62 -65.34
CA GLU A 562 32.71 8.70 -64.81
C GLU A 562 33.41 8.34 -63.47
N GLU A 563 32.87 7.38 -62.71
CA GLU A 563 33.46 6.88 -61.45
C GLU A 563 34.48 5.72 -61.64
N LEU A 564 34.68 5.26 -62.88
CA LEU A 564 35.72 4.30 -63.30
C LEU A 564 36.92 5.02 -63.92
#